data_AF-A0A2J6T0B6-F1
#
_entry.id   AF-A0A2J6T0B6-F1
#
_cell.length_a   1.000
_cell.length_b   1.000
_cell.length_c   1.000
_cell.angle_alpha   90.00
_cell.angle_beta   90.00
_cell.angle_gamma   90.00
#
_symmetry.space_group_name_H-M   'P 1'
#
loop_
_entity.id
_entity.type
_entity.pdbx_description
1 polymer ?
#
loop_
_entity_poly.entity_id
_entity_poly.type
_entity_poly.pdbx_seq_one_letter_code
_entity_poly.pdbx_strand_id
1 'polypeptide(L)'
;MTDLTAVLPGFPTHQYVRLLPSLEKNLVTTADLLTLDCVEIAKRAQLPLLGVKRLCNAVLEALQNILGIADGNNEAHQSSLLRKTGKDILNSWSTISTLDDDLDRALGGGIPSGYITEVTGERQDAIPSYPASRRST
;
A
#
# COMPACT_ATOMS: atom_id res chain seq x y z
N MET A 1 -2.70 21.33 -3.98
CA MET A 1 -2.12 20.20 -4.69
C MET A 1 -3.15 19.67 -5.65
N THR A 2 -2.81 19.53 -6.93
CA THR A 2 -3.76 19.03 -7.94
C THR A 2 -4.14 17.57 -7.72
N ASP A 3 -3.23 16.76 -7.17
CA ASP A 3 -3.46 15.32 -6.93
C ASP A 3 -4.22 15.04 -5.63
N LEU A 4 -4.09 15.87 -4.59
CA LEU A 4 -4.77 15.66 -3.31
C LEU A 4 -6.29 15.58 -3.44
N THR A 5 -6.87 16.46 -4.25
CA THR A 5 -8.32 16.45 -4.52
C THR A 5 -8.76 15.25 -5.36
N ALA A 6 -7.86 14.67 -6.15
CA ALA A 6 -8.14 13.46 -6.92
C ALA A 6 -8.07 12.20 -6.03
N VAL A 7 -7.12 12.16 -5.09
CA VAL A 7 -6.94 11.02 -4.16
C VAL A 7 -7.97 11.05 -3.03
N LEU A 8 -8.25 12.23 -2.46
CA LEU A 8 -9.16 12.43 -1.34
C LEU A 8 -10.27 13.44 -1.71
N PRO A 9 -11.26 13.04 -2.54
CA PRO A 9 -12.38 13.89 -2.87
C PRO A 9 -13.19 14.23 -1.60
N GLY A 10 -13.23 15.50 -1.23
CA GLY A 10 -13.89 15.98 0.00
C GLY A 10 -12.95 16.25 1.18
N PHE A 11 -11.63 16.13 1.02
CA PHE A 11 -10.68 16.51 2.05
C PHE A 11 -10.82 18.00 2.45
N PRO A 12 -10.83 18.35 3.75
CA PRO A 12 -11.05 19.73 4.21
C PRO A 12 -9.79 20.61 4.01
N THR A 13 -9.54 20.98 2.76
CA THR A 13 -8.38 21.79 2.35
C THR A 13 -8.35 23.18 2.98
N HIS A 14 -9.50 23.72 3.41
CA HIS A 14 -9.62 25.06 4.02
C HIS A 14 -8.67 25.28 5.22
N GLN A 15 -8.44 24.24 6.03
CA GLN A 15 -7.56 24.34 7.21
C GLN A 15 -6.07 24.46 6.85
N TYR A 16 -5.71 24.12 5.61
CA TYR A 16 -4.34 24.00 5.13
C TYR A 16 -4.03 24.93 3.95
N VAL A 17 -4.90 25.90 3.65
CA VAL A 17 -4.79 26.82 2.51
C VAL A 17 -3.44 27.54 2.42
N ARG A 18 -2.79 27.80 3.56
CA ARG A 18 -1.46 28.44 3.57
C ARG A 18 -0.31 27.50 3.22
N LEU A 19 -0.49 26.19 3.41
CA LEU A 19 0.53 25.17 3.14
C LEU A 19 0.46 24.69 1.69
N LEU A 20 -0.76 24.50 1.18
CA LEU A 20 -1.01 23.87 -0.12
C LEU A 20 -0.30 24.55 -1.31
N PRO A 21 -0.25 25.89 -1.44
CA PRO A 21 0.46 26.54 -2.54
C PRO A 21 1.97 26.29 -2.50
N SER A 22 2.57 26.27 -1.30
CA SER A 22 4.01 26.00 -1.17
C SER A 22 4.33 24.53 -1.47
N LEU A 23 3.46 23.61 -1.04
CA LEU A 23 3.58 22.19 -1.36
C LEU A 23 3.48 21.96 -2.88
N GLU A 24 2.52 22.59 -3.55
CA GLU A 24 2.38 22.55 -5.02
C GLU A 24 3.61 23.08 -5.74
N LYS A 25 4.09 24.28 -5.35
CA LYS A 25 5.27 24.89 -5.96
C LYS A 25 6.50 23.99 -5.85
N ASN A 26 6.62 23.25 -4.75
CA ASN A 26 7.72 22.33 -4.51
C ASN A 26 7.39 20.88 -4.94
N LEU A 27 6.34 20.68 -5.75
CA LEU A 27 5.91 19.40 -6.32
C LEU A 27 5.70 18.28 -5.28
N VAL A 28 5.30 18.64 -4.06
CA VAL A 28 5.00 17.66 -3.01
C VAL A 28 3.66 17.02 -3.32
N THR A 29 3.67 15.72 -3.54
CA THR A 29 2.48 14.91 -3.87
C THR A 29 1.85 14.33 -2.61
N THR A 30 0.64 13.79 -2.74
CA THR A 30 -0.05 13.05 -1.68
C THR A 30 0.74 11.81 -1.28
N ALA A 31 1.41 11.16 -2.24
CA ALA A 31 2.32 10.05 -1.97
C ALA A 31 3.53 10.49 -1.13
N ASP A 32 4.11 11.66 -1.43
CA ASP A 32 5.20 12.23 -0.62
C ASP A 32 4.75 12.49 0.82
N LEU A 33 3.54 13.03 1.02
CA LEU A 33 2.98 13.27 2.36
C LEU A 33 2.81 12.00 3.20
N LEU A 34 2.66 10.84 2.55
CA LEU A 34 2.45 9.54 3.20
C LEU A 34 3.73 8.73 3.37
N THR A 35 4.75 8.96 2.54
CA THR A 35 5.95 8.10 2.47
C THR A 35 7.23 8.78 2.95
N LEU A 36 7.33 10.11 2.89
CA LEU A 36 8.53 10.85 3.31
C LEU A 36 8.45 11.33 4.76
N ASP A 37 9.61 11.63 5.35
CA ASP A 37 9.67 12.27 6.68
C ASP A 37 9.08 13.70 6.61
N CYS A 38 8.23 14.03 7.57
CA CYS A 38 7.66 15.37 7.76
C CYS A 38 8.72 16.48 7.81
N VAL A 39 9.91 16.21 8.36
CA VAL A 39 11.03 17.15 8.44
C VAL A 39 11.61 17.43 7.06
N GLU A 40 11.71 16.43 6.21
CA GLU A 40 12.19 16.58 4.82
C GLU A 40 11.19 17.40 4.00
N ILE A 41 9.90 17.09 4.12
CA ILE A 41 8.82 17.85 3.46
C ILE A 41 8.83 19.31 3.92
N ALA A 42 8.92 19.56 5.23
CA ALA A 42 8.94 20.91 5.80
C ALA A 42 10.14 21.73 5.32
N LYS A 43 11.33 21.12 5.25
CA LYS A 43 12.54 21.78 4.71
C LYS A 43 12.40 22.09 3.23
N ARG A 44 12.00 21.09 2.42
CA ARG A 44 11.83 21.22 0.96
C ARG A 44 10.80 22.29 0.60
N ALA A 45 9.66 22.32 1.31
CA ALA A 45 8.59 23.27 1.04
C ALA A 45 8.72 24.60 1.80
N GLN A 46 9.76 24.78 2.62
CA GLN A 46 9.97 25.94 3.49
C GLN A 46 8.73 26.26 4.36
N LEU A 47 8.18 25.22 5.00
CA LEU A 47 6.95 25.31 5.81
C LEU A 47 7.22 25.03 7.28
N PRO A 48 6.37 25.56 8.20
CA PRO A 48 6.43 25.19 9.61
C PRO A 48 6.17 23.69 9.81
N LEU A 49 7.09 23.00 10.49
CA LEU A 49 7.03 21.55 10.72
C LEU A 49 5.72 21.09 11.34
N LEU A 50 5.20 21.82 12.33
CA LEU A 50 3.95 21.47 12.99
C LEU A 50 2.77 21.44 12.02
N GLY A 51 2.71 22.38 11.08
CA GLY A 51 1.65 22.44 10.07
C GLY A 51 1.71 21.25 9.12
N VAL A 52 2.92 20.91 8.65
CA VAL A 52 3.16 19.75 7.79
C VAL A 52 2.77 18.45 8.49
N LYS A 53 3.21 18.25 9.73
CA LYS A 53 2.86 17.05 10.52
C LYS A 53 1.35 16.91 10.71
N ARG A 54 0.65 18.01 11.00
CA ARG A 54 -0.81 18.02 11.12
C ARG A 54 -1.51 17.69 9.79
N LEU A 55 -0.96 18.14 8.67
CA LEU A 55 -1.49 17.80 7.35
C LEU A 55 -1.26 16.31 7.02
N CYS A 56 -0.05 15.79 7.20
CA CYS A 56 0.27 14.38 6.97
C CYS A 56 -0.66 13.45 7.77
N ASN A 57 -0.87 13.74 9.05
CA ASN A 57 -1.76 12.96 9.89
C ASN A 57 -3.22 13.02 9.41
N ALA A 58 -3.72 14.21 9.05
CA ALA A 58 -5.08 14.35 8.56
C ALA A 58 -5.29 13.66 7.21
N VAL A 59 -4.31 13.70 6.31
CA VAL A 59 -4.34 12.99 5.02
C VAL A 59 -4.36 11.48 5.26
N LEU A 60 -3.52 10.97 6.18
CA LEU A 60 -3.49 9.56 6.55
C LEU A 60 -4.83 9.10 7.15
N GLU A 61 -5.38 9.86 8.08
CA GLU A 61 -6.66 9.55 8.72
C GLU A 61 -7.82 9.57 7.71
N ALA A 62 -7.89 10.58 6.86
CA ALA A 62 -8.89 10.66 5.79
C ALA A 62 -8.80 9.46 4.83
N LEU A 63 -7.58 9.06 4.46
CA LEU A 63 -7.35 7.90 3.60
C LEU A 63 -7.78 6.59 4.29
N GLN A 64 -7.42 6.40 5.55
CA GLN A 64 -7.82 5.22 6.33
C GLN A 64 -9.34 5.12 6.49
N ASN A 65 -10.02 6.26 6.66
CA ASN A 65 -11.48 6.32 6.73
C ASN A 65 -12.13 5.96 5.39
N ILE A 66 -11.62 6.49 4.26
CA ILE A 66 -12.11 6.12 2.93
C ILE A 66 -11.93 4.62 2.66
N LEU A 67 -10.78 4.07 3.05
CA LEU A 67 -10.50 2.65 2.90
C LEU A 67 -11.24 1.79 3.92
N GLY A 68 -11.94 2.35 4.91
CA GLY A 68 -12.63 1.60 5.96
C GLY A 68 -11.69 0.78 6.84
N ILE A 69 -10.44 1.23 7.03
CA ILE A 69 -9.41 0.55 7.84
C ILE A 69 -9.44 1.04 9.29
N ALA A 70 -9.87 2.28 9.55
CA ALA A 70 -9.89 2.84 10.91
C ALA A 70 -10.86 2.08 11.86
N ASP A 71 -10.45 1.89 13.11
CA ASP A 71 -11.15 1.09 14.14
C ASP A 71 -12.14 1.89 15.00
N GLY A 72 -12.43 3.14 14.66
CA GLY A 72 -13.41 3.95 15.38
C GLY A 72 -14.84 3.65 14.94
N ASN A 73 -15.76 3.50 15.91
CA ASN A 73 -17.22 3.35 15.79
C ASN A 73 -17.93 4.53 15.07
N ASN A 74 -17.41 4.99 13.95
CA ASN A 74 -18.08 6.00 13.12
C ASN A 74 -18.96 5.28 12.12
N GLU A 75 -20.20 4.98 12.55
CA GLU A 75 -21.37 4.62 11.74
C GLU A 75 -21.76 5.74 10.73
N ALA A 76 -20.88 6.67 10.40
CA ALA A 76 -21.20 7.84 9.61
C ALA A 76 -20.32 7.90 8.36
N HIS A 77 -21.00 7.63 7.24
CA HIS A 77 -20.64 7.93 5.87
C HIS A 77 -19.89 6.78 5.18
N GLN A 78 -20.65 5.70 4.97
CA GLN A 78 -20.44 4.81 3.82
C GLN A 78 -20.37 5.67 2.55
N SER A 79 -19.16 6.10 2.24
CA SER A 79 -18.84 6.65 0.93
C SER A 79 -18.99 5.48 -0.01
N SER A 80 -20.04 5.51 -0.84
CA SER A 80 -20.35 4.52 -1.87
C SER A 80 -19.27 4.37 -2.96
N LEU A 81 -18.04 4.80 -2.69
CA LEU A 81 -16.88 4.77 -3.58
C LEU A 81 -16.28 3.38 -3.72
N LEU A 82 -16.27 2.58 -2.64
CA LEU A 82 -15.60 1.28 -2.62
C LEU A 82 -16.59 0.12 -2.55
N ARG A 83 -16.38 -0.89 -3.40
CA ARG A 83 -17.18 -2.13 -3.42
C ARG A 83 -16.81 -3.08 -2.26
N LYS A 84 -15.59 -2.98 -1.76
CA LYS A 84 -15.05 -3.71 -0.59
C LYS A 84 -14.20 -2.75 0.22
N THR A 85 -14.35 -2.77 1.54
CA THR A 85 -13.44 -2.03 2.43
C THR A 85 -12.09 -2.74 2.53
N GLY A 86 -11.07 -2.04 3.02
CA GLY A 86 -9.77 -2.61 3.34
C GLY A 86 -9.88 -3.72 4.38
N LYS A 87 -10.79 -3.60 5.37
CA LYS A 87 -11.09 -4.67 6.31
C LYS A 87 -11.71 -5.89 5.62
N ASP A 88 -12.64 -5.69 4.69
CA ASP A 88 -13.22 -6.80 3.92
C ASP A 88 -12.17 -7.51 3.08
N ILE A 89 -11.22 -6.77 2.50
CA ILE A 89 -10.10 -7.35 1.76
C ILE A 89 -9.23 -8.18 2.70
N LEU A 90 -8.80 -7.61 3.82
CA LEU A 90 -7.99 -8.31 4.83
C LEU A 90 -8.69 -9.58 5.34
N ASN A 91 -9.99 -9.50 5.62
CA ASN A 91 -10.79 -10.64 6.07
C ASN A 91 -10.99 -11.69 4.98
N SER A 92 -11.00 -11.29 3.71
CA SER A 92 -11.09 -12.23 2.58
C SER A 92 -9.73 -12.83 2.18
N TRP A 93 -8.62 -12.22 2.62
CA TRP A 93 -7.28 -12.63 2.24
C TRP A 93 -6.72 -13.65 3.22
N SER A 94 -7.23 -14.88 3.16
CA SER A 94 -6.82 -15.98 4.04
C SER A 94 -5.58 -16.73 3.56
N THR A 95 -5.27 -16.71 2.26
CA THR A 95 -4.17 -17.49 1.66
C THR A 95 -3.45 -16.71 0.54
N ILE A 96 -2.19 -17.07 0.27
CA ILE A 96 -1.36 -16.58 -0.83
C ILE A 96 -1.11 -17.77 -1.76
N SER A 97 -1.53 -17.66 -3.02
CA SER A 97 -1.34 -18.73 -4.02
C SER A 97 0.14 -19.05 -4.24
N THR A 98 0.45 -20.33 -4.42
CA THR A 98 1.77 -20.84 -4.80
C THR A 98 2.02 -20.79 -6.31
N LEU A 99 1.06 -20.27 -7.09
CA LEU A 99 1.03 -20.31 -8.57
C LEU A 99 1.07 -21.73 -9.16
N ASP A 100 0.66 -22.72 -8.37
CA ASP A 100 0.50 -24.11 -8.75
C ASP A 100 -0.86 -24.57 -8.22
N ASP A 101 -1.79 -24.87 -9.14
CA ASP A 101 -3.19 -25.16 -8.79
C ASP A 101 -3.34 -26.42 -7.94
N ASP A 102 -2.47 -27.42 -8.14
CA ASP A 102 -2.52 -28.67 -7.39
C ASP A 102 -1.96 -28.47 -5.98
N LEU A 103 -0.88 -27.71 -5.85
CA LEU A 103 -0.31 -27.36 -4.55
C LEU A 103 -1.24 -26.43 -3.76
N ASP A 104 -1.84 -25.44 -4.41
CA ASP A 104 -2.85 -24.58 -3.79
C ASP A 104 -4.04 -25.40 -3.30
N ARG A 105 -4.55 -26.33 -4.13
CA ARG A 105 -5.64 -27.22 -3.72
C ARG A 105 -5.24 -28.09 -2.52
N ALA A 106 -4.02 -28.62 -2.51
CA ALA A 106 -3.52 -29.43 -1.39
C ALA A 106 -3.38 -28.61 -0.09
N LEU A 107 -3.06 -27.33 -0.20
CA LEU A 107 -2.93 -26.39 0.92
C LEU A 107 -4.26 -25.71 1.32
N GLY A 108 -5.37 -26.02 0.64
CA GLY A 108 -6.67 -25.41 0.92
C GLY A 108 -6.83 -23.98 0.39
N GLY A 109 -6.13 -23.65 -0.69
CA GLY A 109 -6.17 -22.36 -1.39
C GLY A 109 -4.85 -21.59 -1.38
N GLY A 110 -3.75 -22.16 -0.86
CA GLY A 110 -2.41 -21.58 -0.83
C GLY A 110 -1.82 -21.43 0.58
N ILE A 111 -0.77 -20.61 0.71
CA ILE A 111 -0.05 -20.37 1.97
C ILE A 111 -0.87 -19.46 2.88
N PRO A 112 -1.25 -19.87 4.10
CA PRO A 112 -2.12 -19.09 4.97
C PRO A 112 -1.45 -17.79 5.47
N SER A 113 -2.17 -16.67 5.40
CA SER A 113 -1.74 -15.39 5.97
C SER A 113 -1.81 -15.43 7.50
N GLY A 114 -0.87 -14.78 8.20
CA GLY A 114 -0.84 -14.75 9.67
C GLY A 114 -0.22 -15.99 10.33
N TYR A 115 0.25 -16.96 9.56
CA TYR A 115 0.95 -18.15 10.04
C TYR A 115 2.37 -18.22 9.47
N ILE A 116 3.27 -18.92 10.18
CA ILE A 116 4.58 -19.30 9.64
C ILE A 116 4.43 -20.64 8.95
N THR A 117 4.79 -20.71 7.67
CA THR A 117 4.79 -21.95 6.87
C THR A 117 6.24 -22.28 6.50
N GLU A 118 6.69 -23.48 6.83
CA GLU A 118 8.02 -23.99 6.47
C GLU A 118 7.92 -24.97 5.29
N VAL A 119 8.82 -24.83 4.31
CA VAL A 119 9.00 -25.77 3.20
C VAL A 119 10.32 -26.50 3.40
N THR A 120 10.26 -27.82 3.57
CA THR A 120 11.43 -28.68 3.76
C THR A 120 11.47 -29.77 2.71
N GLY A 121 12.68 -30.12 2.27
CA GLY A 121 12.90 -31.12 1.23
C GLY A 121 14.39 -31.30 0.94
N GLU A 122 14.71 -32.37 0.23
CA GLU A 122 16.03 -32.60 -0.34
C GLU A 122 16.35 -31.59 -1.44
N ARG A 123 17.63 -31.46 -1.77
CA ARG A 123 18.04 -30.65 -2.92
C ARG A 123 17.61 -31.35 -4.20
N GLN A 124 16.93 -30.62 -5.07
CA GLN A 124 16.71 -31.04 -6.44
C GLN A 124 18.08 -31.15 -7.14
N ASP A 125 18.52 -32.37 -7.47
CA ASP A 125 19.72 -32.54 -8.30
C ASP A 125 19.47 -31.88 -9.66
N ALA A 126 20.43 -31.07 -10.11
CA ALA A 126 20.34 -30.38 -11.38
C ALA A 126 20.14 -31.42 -12.50
N ILE A 127 19.12 -31.20 -13.34
CA ILE A 127 18.92 -31.98 -14.56
C ILE A 127 20.25 -31.95 -15.32
N PRO A 128 20.87 -33.11 -15.64
CA PRO A 128 22.14 -33.12 -16.36
C PRO A 128 21.96 -32.37 -17.67
N SER A 129 22.75 -31.32 -17.85
CA SER A 129 22.82 -30.59 -19.10
C SER A 129 23.22 -31.57 -20.20
N TYR A 130 22.35 -31.71 -21.21
CA TYR A 130 22.61 -32.54 -22.40
C TYR A 130 24.03 -32.26 -22.93
N PRO A 131 24.87 -33.29 -23.17
CA PRO A 131 26.20 -33.05 -23.70
C PRO A 131 26.09 -32.45 -25.10
N ALA A 132 26.71 -31.28 -25.29
CA ALA A 132 26.84 -30.64 -26.58
C ALA A 132 27.46 -31.62 -27.59
N SER A 133 26.74 -31.89 -28.67
CA SER A 133 27.18 -32.74 -29.78
C SER A 133 28.56 -32.28 -30.26
N ARG A 134 29.59 -33.10 -30.00
CA ARG A 134 30.91 -32.92 -30.63
C ARG A 134 30.74 -33.16 -32.12
N ARG A 135 30.76 -32.09 -32.93
CA ARG A 135 31.00 -32.22 -34.37
C ARG A 135 32.44 -32.67 -34.57
N SER A 136 32.60 -33.90 -35.03
CA SER A 136 33.83 -34.42 -35.62
C SER A 136 34.07 -33.74 -36.97
N THR A 137 35.23 -33.09 -37.12
CA THR A 137 35.86 -32.82 -38.41
C THR A 137 36.99 -33.79 -38.62
#